data_AF-A0A5B0VIE9-F1
#
_entry.id   AF-A0A5B0VIE9-F1
#
_cell.length_a   1.000
_cell.length_b   1.000
_cell.length_c   1.000
_cell.angle_alpha   90.00
_cell.angle_beta   90.00
_cell.angle_gamma   90.00
#
_symmetry.space_group_name_H-M   'P 1'
#
loop_
_entity.id
_entity.type
_entity.pdbx_description
1 polymer ?
#
loop_
_entity_poly.entity_id
_entity_poly.type
_entity_poly.pdbx_seq_one_letter_code
_entity_poly.pdbx_strand_id
1 'polypeptide(L)'
;MTEKTRNLVRKPLAQAIVCSALGFAPLALAGVVEDVNTDNLAVPPLDGQTLIYTDAVGTASFGWLDPVNDSGEIGLGISVYNEAFSGNVDDVGYDFAGCIMAQPDLAQNCTAPGDSGKRFKLKTTEINGPIDLVFNVTEDTSTRLYRVIGKFSNLTTGSLEAFRFETGFGTGSGFVRSTAEDGLSFGFLNDDSAKLSVGPVGKYPGGLFGGSRVEGLPFFSTSIASFSEGTTTLSQDALETDGTIPAPYAALFGDWQPLSAVPTGWFIDHDGNPANDSILLAWNAGTEATPDWKTFEKVFNAVVTVDHDGDDLTAEISADNWDPNSVNFDPAVAGNVAPLVATIGEGDEDDQIPDAISLVEDTAAGLYDGVFKVLIDGEAVTIDPFADWAANPPTVENTGDNSTYATWFADEGDDGMYQLASDASWVTLEEMTAEIAGSAGALDWVPGYVQGAVEDLANVNVNTSIQVAADTSSWPTCTGDGVSTNCTFTIRVTGINDAVEVPTISGGTSANVDSDVATSGSGSDSTPFGCTTGRPGAPVDPVLPGLVLMALAGLWARKRTQNEPVNNSV
;
A
#
# COMPACT_ATOMS: atom_id res chain seq x y z
N MET A 1 57.07 1.70 -81.54
CA MET A 1 55.98 1.01 -80.81
C MET A 1 55.17 2.07 -80.09
N THR A 2 53.85 1.98 -80.27
CA THR A 2 52.78 2.64 -79.52
C THR A 2 52.63 4.16 -79.68
N GLU A 3 51.67 4.50 -80.52
CA GLU A 3 51.08 5.80 -80.78
C GLU A 3 49.85 5.98 -79.85
N LYS A 4 49.69 7.15 -79.19
CA LYS A 4 48.49 8.02 -79.27
C LYS A 4 48.40 9.10 -78.17
N THR A 5 48.77 10.31 -78.59
CA THR A 5 48.02 11.58 -78.54
C THR A 5 46.98 11.93 -77.44
N ARG A 6 47.17 13.18 -76.93
CA ARG A 6 46.19 14.29 -76.74
C ARG A 6 45.29 14.21 -75.48
N ASN A 7 44.94 15.28 -74.76
CA ASN A 7 44.90 16.73 -75.01
C ASN A 7 44.98 17.53 -73.68
N LEU A 8 45.48 18.78 -73.77
CA LEU A 8 45.31 19.84 -72.76
C LEU A 8 43.83 20.29 -72.65
N VAL A 9 43.41 20.83 -71.50
CA VAL A 9 42.76 22.18 -71.35
C VAL A 9 42.89 22.65 -69.88
N ARG A 10 43.04 23.98 -69.68
CA ARG A 10 43.32 24.70 -68.43
C ARG A 10 42.10 24.88 -67.49
N LYS A 11 42.44 24.92 -66.18
CA LYS A 11 41.79 25.42 -64.94
C LYS A 11 40.45 26.19 -65.02
N PRO A 12 39.64 26.07 -63.95
CA PRO A 12 39.48 27.22 -63.04
C PRO A 12 39.66 26.87 -61.56
N LEU A 13 40.03 27.87 -60.75
CA LEU A 13 39.93 27.83 -59.28
C LEU A 13 38.48 27.52 -58.89
N ALA A 14 38.25 26.44 -58.16
CA ALA A 14 37.00 26.20 -57.43
C ALA A 14 37.29 26.30 -55.94
N GLN A 15 36.56 27.18 -55.28
CA GLN A 15 36.51 27.37 -53.83
C GLN A 15 36.23 26.04 -53.15
N ALA A 16 37.05 25.70 -52.16
CA ALA A 16 36.72 24.64 -51.21
C ALA A 16 35.61 25.16 -50.29
N ILE A 17 34.36 24.83 -50.63
CA ILE A 17 33.26 24.85 -49.67
C ILE A 17 33.45 23.59 -48.82
N VAL A 18 33.99 23.78 -47.62
CA VAL A 18 33.89 22.80 -46.55
C VAL A 18 32.42 22.79 -46.15
N CYS A 19 31.64 21.86 -46.71
CA CYS A 19 30.36 21.49 -46.13
C CYS A 19 30.67 20.78 -44.81
N SER A 20 30.71 21.57 -43.74
CA SER A 20 30.47 21.08 -42.38
C SER A 20 29.07 20.47 -42.38
N ALA A 21 28.99 19.16 -42.61
CA ALA A 21 27.85 18.38 -42.15
C ALA A 21 27.93 18.41 -40.62
N LEU A 22 27.33 19.44 -40.02
CA LEU A 22 26.83 19.38 -38.66
C LEU A 22 25.74 18.30 -38.68
N GLY A 23 26.15 17.05 -38.54
CA GLY A 23 25.28 16.04 -38.00
C GLY A 23 24.95 16.51 -36.59
N PHE A 24 23.72 16.99 -36.40
CA PHE A 24 23.13 16.95 -35.08
C PHE A 24 23.11 15.46 -34.71
N ALA A 25 24.03 15.05 -33.86
CA ALA A 25 23.80 13.83 -33.09
C ALA A 25 22.47 14.06 -32.35
N PRO A 26 21.52 13.11 -32.36
CA PRO A 26 20.44 13.16 -31.39
C PRO A 26 21.13 13.29 -30.03
N LEU A 27 20.79 14.36 -29.31
CA LEU A 27 21.18 14.47 -27.91
C LEU A 27 20.52 13.26 -27.24
N ALA A 28 21.32 12.48 -26.52
CA ALA A 28 20.82 11.51 -25.57
C ALA A 28 20.16 12.32 -24.44
N LEU A 29 18.84 12.12 -24.23
CA LEU A 29 17.96 12.98 -23.41
C LEU A 29 17.43 12.19 -22.21
N ALA A 30 17.71 12.65 -20.99
CA ALA A 30 17.28 12.14 -19.66
C ALA A 30 15.80 12.13 -19.38
N GLY A 31 15.38 11.27 -18.44
CA GLY A 31 14.02 11.23 -17.94
C GLY A 31 13.88 11.81 -16.54
N VAL A 32 13.12 12.88 -16.37
CA VAL A 32 12.53 13.28 -15.07
C VAL A 32 11.19 12.61 -14.94
N VAL A 33 10.95 11.87 -13.86
CA VAL A 33 9.60 11.43 -13.53
C VAL A 33 8.83 12.66 -13.04
N GLU A 34 7.85 13.11 -13.82
CA GLU A 34 7.09 14.32 -13.51
C GLU A 34 5.94 14.02 -12.55
N ASP A 35 5.10 13.06 -12.94
CA ASP A 35 3.84 12.76 -12.27
C ASP A 35 3.35 11.36 -12.59
N VAL A 36 2.34 10.93 -11.84
CA VAL A 36 1.61 9.69 -12.06
C VAL A 36 0.67 9.88 -13.23
N ASN A 37 0.82 9.07 -14.28
CA ASN A 37 -0.08 9.11 -15.40
C ASN A 37 -1.47 8.60 -14.96
N THR A 38 -2.51 9.35 -15.31
CA THR A 38 -3.89 9.10 -14.86
C THR A 38 -4.75 8.40 -15.89
N ASP A 39 -4.23 8.10 -17.08
CA ASP A 39 -5.01 7.56 -18.21
C ASP A 39 -5.60 6.18 -17.89
N ASN A 40 -4.96 5.39 -17.03
CA ASN A 40 -5.46 4.10 -16.55
C ASN A 40 -5.95 4.13 -15.10
N LEU A 41 -6.24 5.31 -14.54
CA LEU A 41 -6.73 5.44 -13.16
C LEU A 41 -8.20 5.90 -13.13
N ALA A 42 -8.92 5.48 -12.09
CA ALA A 42 -10.21 6.08 -11.78
C ALA A 42 -10.02 7.49 -11.20
N VAL A 43 -10.24 8.51 -12.03
CA VAL A 43 -10.15 9.92 -11.63
C VAL A 43 -11.47 10.63 -11.95
N PRO A 44 -12.24 11.10 -10.95
CA PRO A 44 -11.97 10.99 -9.51
C PRO A 44 -12.10 9.54 -8.99
N PRO A 45 -11.61 9.26 -7.76
CA PRO A 45 -11.80 7.97 -7.10
C PRO A 45 -13.27 7.54 -7.07
N LEU A 46 -13.50 6.23 -7.18
CA LEU A 46 -14.82 5.61 -7.16
C LEU A 46 -14.96 4.79 -5.88
N ASP A 47 -16.06 5.01 -5.13
CA ASP A 47 -16.35 4.27 -3.89
C ASP A 47 -15.16 4.23 -2.91
N GLY A 48 -14.47 5.37 -2.76
CA GLY A 48 -13.30 5.49 -1.88
C GLY A 48 -12.02 4.86 -2.42
N GLN A 49 -11.95 4.51 -3.71
CA GLN A 49 -10.83 3.79 -4.32
C GLN A 49 -10.35 4.47 -5.61
N THR A 50 -9.03 4.63 -5.75
CA THR A 50 -8.43 4.91 -7.07
C THR A 50 -8.16 3.57 -7.75
N LEU A 51 -9.15 3.06 -8.50
CA LEU A 51 -8.98 1.82 -9.28
C LEU A 51 -7.87 1.99 -10.33
N ILE A 52 -7.01 0.98 -10.47
CA ILE A 52 -5.96 0.93 -11.50
C ILE A 52 -6.42 -0.05 -12.58
N TYR A 53 -6.74 0.49 -13.74
CA TYR A 53 -7.29 -0.28 -14.85
C TYR A 53 -6.20 -0.95 -15.69
N THR A 54 -6.54 -2.10 -16.26
CA THR A 54 -5.68 -2.86 -17.19
C THR A 54 -5.55 -2.20 -18.56
N ASP A 55 -6.36 -1.17 -18.84
CA ASP A 55 -6.31 -0.35 -20.05
C ASP A 55 -6.88 1.05 -19.77
N ALA A 56 -6.66 1.98 -20.71
CA ALA A 56 -7.17 3.35 -20.60
C ALA A 56 -8.71 3.47 -20.81
N VAL A 57 -9.40 2.38 -21.14
CA VAL A 57 -10.86 2.37 -21.33
C VAL A 57 -11.58 2.01 -20.03
N GLY A 58 -10.87 1.42 -19.07
CA GLY A 58 -11.42 0.98 -17.79
C GLY A 58 -12.08 -0.40 -17.84
N THR A 59 -11.59 -1.31 -18.68
CA THR A 59 -12.25 -2.62 -18.89
C THR A 59 -12.22 -3.52 -17.65
N ALA A 60 -11.11 -3.56 -16.94
CA ALA A 60 -10.89 -4.40 -15.76
C ALA A 60 -9.85 -3.75 -14.84
N SER A 61 -9.80 -4.17 -13.58
CA SER A 61 -8.81 -3.76 -12.59
C SER A 61 -8.43 -4.95 -11.71
N PHE A 62 -7.14 -5.03 -11.34
CA PHE A 62 -6.61 -6.06 -10.44
C PHE A 62 -6.12 -5.49 -9.11
N GLY A 63 -6.38 -4.20 -8.88
CA GLY A 63 -5.95 -3.51 -7.68
C GLY A 63 -6.22 -2.01 -7.72
N TRP A 64 -6.02 -1.38 -6.57
CA TRP A 64 -6.38 0.02 -6.35
C TRP A 64 -5.46 0.69 -5.32
N LEU A 65 -5.48 2.02 -5.32
CA LEU A 65 -4.79 2.85 -4.33
C LEU A 65 -5.79 3.50 -3.38
N ASP A 66 -5.45 3.54 -2.09
CA ASP A 66 -6.16 4.34 -1.10
C ASP A 66 -6.00 5.83 -1.45
N PRO A 67 -7.07 6.54 -1.85
CA PRO A 67 -6.97 7.92 -2.33
C PRO A 67 -6.79 8.93 -1.22
N VAL A 68 -7.01 8.56 0.05
CA VAL A 68 -7.04 9.47 1.18
C VAL A 68 -5.65 9.55 1.81
N ASN A 69 -5.12 10.76 1.95
CA ASN A 69 -3.88 10.97 2.71
C ASN A 69 -4.16 11.03 4.23
N ASP A 70 -3.11 11.01 5.04
CA ASP A 70 -3.24 11.08 6.50
C ASP A 70 -3.93 12.36 7.02
N SER A 71 -4.01 13.41 6.20
CA SER A 71 -4.76 14.64 6.51
C SER A 71 -6.26 14.53 6.18
N GLY A 72 -6.72 13.38 5.68
CA GLY A 72 -8.10 13.16 5.24
C GLY A 72 -8.42 13.76 3.87
N GLU A 73 -7.42 14.23 3.12
CA GLU A 73 -7.64 14.82 1.79
C GLU A 73 -7.68 13.74 0.71
N ILE A 74 -8.71 13.79 -0.13
CA ILE A 74 -8.91 12.87 -1.25
C ILE A 74 -8.05 13.32 -2.44
N GLY A 75 -7.12 12.48 -2.85
CA GLY A 75 -6.26 12.63 -4.02
C GLY A 75 -6.19 11.35 -4.86
N LEU A 76 -5.02 11.06 -5.43
CA LEU A 76 -4.78 9.80 -6.15
C LEU A 76 -4.33 8.66 -5.23
N GLY A 77 -3.81 9.00 -4.04
CA GLY A 77 -3.18 8.04 -3.12
C GLY A 77 -1.68 7.83 -3.35
N ILE A 78 -1.15 8.35 -4.44
CA ILE A 78 0.26 8.25 -4.85
C ILE A 78 0.68 9.54 -5.56
N SER A 79 1.94 9.94 -5.37
CA SER A 79 2.52 11.13 -5.98
C SER A 79 4.02 10.96 -6.26
N VAL A 80 4.54 11.82 -7.13
CA VAL A 80 5.96 11.93 -7.45
C VAL A 80 6.48 13.25 -6.89
N TYR A 81 7.56 13.18 -6.12
CA TYR A 81 8.23 14.35 -5.56
C TYR A 81 9.68 14.40 -6.07
N ASN A 82 10.01 15.45 -6.80
CA ASN A 82 11.36 15.72 -7.32
C ASN A 82 12.23 16.47 -6.29
N GLU A 83 12.13 16.06 -5.02
CA GLU A 83 12.92 16.59 -3.91
C GLU A 83 14.19 15.74 -3.75
N ALA A 84 15.32 16.19 -4.27
CA ALA A 84 16.57 15.44 -4.16
C ALA A 84 17.01 15.32 -2.70
N PHE A 85 17.43 14.12 -2.29
CA PHE A 85 17.88 13.84 -0.93
C PHE A 85 18.92 12.74 -0.92
N SER A 86 19.80 12.78 0.08
CA SER A 86 20.69 11.67 0.40
C SER A 86 20.09 10.89 1.56
N GLY A 87 20.12 9.56 1.49
CA GLY A 87 19.64 8.69 2.56
C GLY A 87 20.53 7.47 2.70
N ASN A 88 20.61 6.94 3.91
CA ASN A 88 21.23 5.64 4.13
C ASN A 88 20.14 4.57 4.11
N VAL A 89 20.42 3.46 3.43
CA VAL A 89 19.64 2.22 3.57
C VAL A 89 20.64 1.11 3.79
N ASP A 90 20.45 0.33 4.86
CA ASP A 90 21.37 -0.71 5.33
C ASP A 90 22.83 -0.22 5.42
N ASP A 91 23.03 0.96 6.03
CA ASP A 91 24.31 1.66 6.15
C ASP A 91 25.01 2.06 4.84
N VAL A 92 24.35 1.85 3.69
CA VAL A 92 24.82 2.32 2.39
C VAL A 92 24.18 3.67 2.07
N GLY A 93 25.00 4.68 1.80
CA GLY A 93 24.55 6.00 1.40
C GLY A 93 24.14 6.05 -0.07
N TYR A 94 22.97 6.60 -0.34
CA TYR A 94 22.40 6.77 -1.68
C TYR A 94 21.98 8.22 -1.91
N ASP A 95 22.15 8.69 -3.14
CA ASP A 95 21.64 9.97 -3.61
C ASP A 95 20.42 9.74 -4.51
N PHE A 96 19.25 10.17 -4.04
CA PHE A 96 18.00 10.10 -4.78
C PHE A 96 17.69 11.47 -5.41
N ALA A 97 17.21 11.45 -6.65
CA ALA A 97 16.68 12.63 -7.34
C ALA A 97 15.28 13.01 -6.85
N GLY A 98 14.60 12.08 -6.17
CA GLY A 98 13.24 12.25 -5.67
C GLY A 98 12.68 10.95 -5.12
N CYS A 99 11.37 10.94 -4.88
CA CYS A 99 10.64 9.79 -4.38
C CYS A 99 9.26 9.66 -5.02
N ILE A 100 8.77 8.42 -5.06
CA ILE A 100 7.41 8.03 -5.43
C ILE A 100 6.79 7.45 -4.16
N MET A 101 5.79 8.13 -3.63
CA MET A 101 5.27 7.85 -2.29
C MET A 101 3.79 8.23 -2.20
N ALA A 102 3.17 8.13 -1.03
CA ALA A 102 1.81 8.65 -0.82
C ALA A 102 1.71 10.14 -1.21
N GLN A 103 0.52 10.72 -1.17
CA GLN A 103 0.31 12.14 -1.40
C GLN A 103 0.18 12.93 -0.07
N PRO A 104 1.17 12.96 0.84
CA PRO A 104 1.04 13.79 2.03
C PRO A 104 1.30 15.26 1.64
N ASP A 105 0.66 16.19 2.34
CA ASP A 105 0.92 17.63 2.23
C ASP A 105 1.94 18.05 3.30
N LEU A 106 3.19 17.58 3.16
CA LEU A 106 4.26 17.87 4.12
C LEU A 106 5.27 18.89 3.57
N ALA A 107 5.92 19.60 4.49
CA ALA A 107 6.95 20.58 4.14
C ALA A 107 8.22 19.96 3.51
N GLN A 108 8.49 18.68 3.79
CA GLN A 108 9.46 17.83 3.10
C GLN A 108 8.85 16.43 2.99
N ASN A 109 8.72 15.91 1.77
CA ASN A 109 7.99 14.68 1.52
C ASN A 109 8.94 13.47 1.55
N CYS A 110 10.02 13.53 0.78
CA CYS A 110 10.90 12.36 0.61
C CYS A 110 11.71 11.97 1.87
N THR A 111 11.94 12.93 2.76
CA THR A 111 12.67 12.75 4.03
C THR A 111 11.75 12.69 5.23
N ALA A 112 10.43 12.59 5.02
CA ALA A 112 9.47 12.55 6.10
C ALA A 112 9.72 11.31 7.02
N PRO A 113 9.42 11.42 8.34
CA PRO A 113 9.54 10.32 9.29
C PRO A 113 8.79 9.04 8.88
N GLY A 114 9.02 7.94 9.59
CA GLY A 114 8.40 6.63 9.27
C GLY A 114 6.87 6.65 9.32
N ASP A 115 6.29 7.37 10.29
CA ASP A 115 4.85 7.39 10.61
C ASP A 115 4.16 8.65 10.08
N SER A 116 4.70 9.22 9.01
CA SER A 116 4.15 10.44 8.41
C SER A 116 3.15 10.17 7.29
N GLY A 117 2.61 8.95 7.19
CA GLY A 117 1.74 8.57 6.08
C GLY A 117 2.42 8.41 4.73
N LYS A 118 3.75 8.37 4.69
CA LYS A 118 4.48 8.45 3.42
C LYS A 118 4.28 7.25 2.49
N ARG A 119 3.75 6.12 2.95
CA ARG A 119 3.60 4.91 2.12
C ARG A 119 2.30 4.99 1.34
N PHE A 120 2.35 5.04 0.01
CA PHE A 120 1.12 4.83 -0.77
C PHE A 120 0.60 3.42 -0.48
N LYS A 121 -0.72 3.25 -0.36
CA LYS A 121 -1.32 1.95 -0.04
C LYS A 121 -1.87 1.32 -1.31
N LEU A 122 -1.16 0.32 -1.84
CA LEU A 122 -1.54 -0.44 -3.02
C LEU A 122 -2.17 -1.76 -2.60
N LYS A 123 -3.39 -2.04 -3.08
CA LYS A 123 -4.11 -3.26 -2.73
C LYS A 123 -4.28 -4.13 -3.98
N THR A 124 -3.93 -5.41 -3.89
CA THR A 124 -4.20 -6.38 -4.95
C THR A 124 -5.46 -7.18 -4.66
N THR A 125 -6.31 -7.36 -5.66
CA THR A 125 -7.58 -8.09 -5.52
C THR A 125 -7.58 -9.43 -6.27
N GLU A 126 -6.57 -9.68 -7.11
CA GLU A 126 -6.47 -10.88 -7.93
C GLU A 126 -5.11 -11.56 -7.79
N ILE A 127 -5.13 -12.86 -7.54
CA ILE A 127 -3.92 -13.69 -7.50
C ILE A 127 -3.29 -13.71 -8.89
N ASN A 128 -1.98 -13.44 -8.98
CA ASN A 128 -1.23 -13.30 -10.24
C ASN A 128 -1.76 -12.18 -11.16
N GLY A 129 -2.65 -11.30 -10.67
CA GLY A 129 -3.19 -10.16 -11.41
C GLY A 129 -2.21 -8.97 -11.40
N PRO A 130 -1.66 -8.56 -12.55
CA PRO A 130 -0.70 -7.46 -12.60
C PRO A 130 -1.38 -6.10 -12.43
N ILE A 131 -0.81 -5.25 -11.59
CA ILE A 131 -1.21 -3.87 -11.40
C ILE A 131 -0.17 -2.96 -12.06
N ASP A 132 -0.60 -2.11 -12.98
CA ASP A 132 0.30 -1.27 -13.79
C ASP A 132 0.21 0.20 -13.37
N LEU A 133 1.21 0.67 -12.63
CA LEU A 133 1.39 2.08 -12.28
C LEU A 133 2.18 2.77 -13.38
N VAL A 134 1.57 3.74 -14.07
CA VAL A 134 2.17 4.42 -15.22
C VAL A 134 2.67 5.81 -14.78
N PHE A 135 3.84 6.21 -15.26
CA PHE A 135 4.46 7.49 -14.91
C PHE A 135 4.83 8.29 -16.15
N ASN A 136 4.58 9.59 -16.10
CA ASN A 136 4.98 10.53 -17.14
C ASN A 136 6.44 10.93 -16.93
N VAL A 137 7.19 10.97 -18.03
CA VAL A 137 8.61 11.29 -18.07
C VAL A 137 8.89 12.38 -19.08
N THR A 138 9.61 13.42 -18.64
CA THR A 138 10.09 14.54 -19.48
C THR A 138 11.59 14.52 -19.65
N GLU A 139 12.06 15.27 -20.64
CA GLU A 139 13.47 15.37 -20.99
C GLU A 139 14.35 16.06 -19.93
N ASP A 140 15.54 15.52 -19.70
CA ASP A 140 16.63 16.08 -18.89
C ASP A 140 18.02 15.66 -19.45
N THR A 141 19.11 15.77 -18.69
CA THR A 141 20.49 15.51 -19.13
C THR A 141 21.28 14.51 -18.27
N SER A 142 20.70 14.02 -17.16
CA SER A 142 21.34 13.07 -16.25
C SER A 142 20.43 11.90 -15.86
N THR A 143 21.00 10.71 -15.70
CA THR A 143 20.32 9.58 -15.05
C THR A 143 19.85 9.97 -13.65
N ARG A 144 18.62 9.60 -13.30
CA ARG A 144 17.98 9.89 -12.02
C ARG A 144 17.55 8.61 -11.33
N LEU A 145 17.65 8.60 -10.00
CA LEU A 145 17.17 7.52 -9.15
C LEU A 145 16.05 8.03 -8.26
N TYR A 146 14.94 7.32 -8.24
CA TYR A 146 13.79 7.60 -7.39
C TYR A 146 13.62 6.50 -6.36
N ARG A 147 13.36 6.88 -5.10
CA ARG A 147 12.96 5.92 -4.07
C ARG A 147 11.46 5.67 -4.15
N VAL A 148 11.03 4.42 -4.13
CA VAL A 148 9.61 4.03 -4.14
C VAL A 148 9.23 3.54 -2.75
N ILE A 149 8.26 4.20 -2.12
CA ILE A 149 7.85 3.94 -0.74
C ILE A 149 6.35 3.66 -0.70
N GLY A 150 5.97 2.42 -0.42
CA GLY A 150 4.57 2.00 -0.40
C GLY A 150 4.27 0.88 0.59
N LYS A 151 3.01 0.49 0.64
CA LYS A 151 2.48 -0.69 1.35
C LYS A 151 1.72 -1.51 0.31
N PHE A 152 2.00 -2.81 0.24
CA PHE A 152 1.31 -3.74 -0.64
C PHE A 152 0.45 -4.69 0.19
N SER A 153 -0.85 -4.73 -0.11
CA SER A 153 -1.86 -5.44 0.68
C SER A 153 -2.50 -6.57 -0.12
N ASN A 154 -2.57 -7.76 0.48
CA ASN A 154 -3.27 -8.91 -0.09
C ASN A 154 -4.78 -8.81 0.19
N LEU A 155 -5.57 -8.36 -0.78
CA LEU A 155 -7.04 -8.39 -0.74
C LEU A 155 -7.61 -9.43 -1.71
N THR A 156 -6.79 -10.40 -2.11
CA THR A 156 -7.24 -11.48 -2.99
C THR A 156 -8.12 -12.48 -2.23
N THR A 157 -8.66 -13.48 -2.95
CA THR A 157 -9.47 -14.55 -2.33
C THR A 157 -8.63 -15.66 -1.69
N GLY A 158 -7.30 -15.57 -1.74
CA GLY A 158 -6.40 -16.59 -1.21
C GLY A 158 -5.06 -16.04 -0.75
N SER A 159 -4.21 -16.92 -0.24
CA SER A 159 -2.88 -16.53 0.23
C SER A 159 -1.94 -16.27 -0.95
N LEU A 160 -0.96 -15.41 -0.71
CA LEU A 160 0.16 -15.18 -1.62
C LEU A 160 1.43 -15.80 -1.02
N GLU A 161 2.41 -16.08 -1.87
CA GLU A 161 3.70 -16.67 -1.49
C GLU A 161 4.87 -15.74 -1.86
N ALA A 162 4.63 -14.82 -2.80
CA ALA A 162 5.62 -13.90 -3.32
C ALA A 162 4.97 -12.64 -3.89
N PHE A 163 5.80 -11.70 -4.30
CA PHE A 163 5.41 -10.63 -5.20
C PHE A 163 6.54 -10.30 -6.16
N ARG A 164 6.18 -9.69 -7.29
CA ARG A 164 7.11 -9.21 -8.32
C ARG A 164 6.83 -7.77 -8.71
N PHE A 165 7.90 -7.01 -8.84
CA PHE A 165 7.97 -5.72 -9.51
C PHE A 165 8.68 -5.87 -10.87
N GLU A 166 8.09 -5.31 -11.92
CA GLU A 166 8.67 -5.28 -13.27
C GLU A 166 8.63 -3.86 -13.81
N THR A 167 9.70 -3.44 -14.46
CA THR A 167 9.69 -2.21 -15.26
C THR A 167 9.33 -2.52 -16.71
N GLY A 168 8.68 -1.59 -17.39
CA GLY A 168 8.34 -1.74 -18.80
C GLY A 168 7.48 -0.62 -19.36
N PHE A 169 6.73 -0.94 -20.41
CA PHE A 169 5.96 0.02 -21.20
C PHE A 169 4.55 -0.52 -21.47
N GLY A 170 3.54 0.36 -21.40
CA GLY A 170 2.14 0.00 -21.63
C GLY A 170 1.47 -0.64 -20.41
N THR A 171 0.25 -1.14 -20.59
CA THR A 171 -0.59 -1.68 -19.52
C THR A 171 -1.30 -2.97 -19.95
N GLY A 172 -1.75 -3.76 -18.98
CA GLY A 172 -2.50 -5.00 -19.15
C GLY A 172 -1.79 -5.99 -20.08
N SER A 173 -2.53 -6.51 -21.07
CA SER A 173 -1.97 -7.42 -22.08
C SER A 173 -1.04 -6.72 -23.07
N GLY A 174 -1.06 -5.39 -23.12
CA GLY A 174 -0.18 -4.56 -23.94
C GLY A 174 1.15 -4.23 -23.25
N PHE A 175 1.34 -4.63 -22.00
CA PHE A 175 2.60 -4.41 -21.29
C PHE A 175 3.74 -5.18 -21.95
N VAL A 176 4.82 -4.46 -22.22
CA VAL A 176 6.08 -5.00 -22.71
C VAL A 176 7.14 -4.70 -21.67
N ARG A 177 7.76 -5.77 -21.15
CA ARG A 177 8.85 -5.62 -20.18
C ARG A 177 9.99 -4.80 -20.76
N SER A 178 10.57 -3.96 -19.92
CA SER A 178 11.85 -3.31 -20.13
C SER A 178 12.93 -4.36 -20.45
N THR A 179 13.95 -3.94 -21.17
CA THR A 179 15.09 -4.77 -21.55
C THR A 179 16.39 -4.11 -21.14
N ALA A 180 17.44 -4.91 -20.95
CA ALA A 180 18.76 -4.40 -20.66
C ALA A 180 19.16 -3.27 -21.64
N GLU A 181 19.75 -2.20 -21.10
CA GLU A 181 20.26 -1.04 -21.83
C GLU A 181 19.21 -0.05 -22.38
N ASP A 182 17.91 -0.25 -22.14
CA ASP A 182 16.90 0.76 -22.52
C ASP A 182 16.84 1.97 -21.57
N GLY A 183 17.63 1.93 -20.50
CA GLY A 183 17.75 3.03 -19.56
C GLY A 183 16.71 3.03 -18.44
N LEU A 184 15.90 1.99 -18.32
CA LEU A 184 15.03 1.77 -17.17
C LEU A 184 15.57 0.58 -16.36
N SER A 185 15.54 0.65 -15.03
CA SER A 185 15.94 -0.46 -14.15
C SER A 185 15.55 -0.22 -12.69
N PHE A 186 15.61 -1.26 -11.87
CA PHE A 186 15.63 -1.19 -10.41
C PHE A 186 17.07 -1.02 -9.90
N GLY A 187 17.24 -0.18 -8.88
CA GLY A 187 18.48 -0.16 -8.08
C GLY A 187 19.75 0.30 -8.80
N PHE A 188 20.88 -0.14 -8.25
CA PHE A 188 22.23 0.07 -8.77
C PHE A 188 22.93 -1.28 -8.90
N LEU A 189 23.55 -1.57 -10.05
CA LEU A 189 24.47 -2.71 -10.19
C LEU A 189 25.84 -2.50 -9.53
N ASN A 190 26.02 -1.42 -8.74
CA ASN A 190 27.34 -0.89 -8.38
C ASN A 190 27.89 -1.32 -7.01
N ASP A 191 27.17 -2.10 -6.21
CA ASP A 191 27.60 -2.52 -4.87
C ASP A 191 28.11 -3.97 -4.78
N ASP A 192 28.28 -4.65 -5.93
CA ASP A 192 28.64 -6.08 -6.02
C ASP A 192 27.66 -7.03 -5.28
N SER A 193 26.50 -6.56 -4.79
CA SER A 193 25.56 -7.35 -3.95
C SER A 193 24.60 -8.23 -4.76
N ALA A 194 24.53 -8.02 -6.08
CA ALA A 194 23.55 -8.63 -6.99
C ALA A 194 22.07 -8.36 -6.63
N LYS A 195 21.78 -7.50 -5.64
CA LYS A 195 20.42 -7.06 -5.28
C LYS A 195 19.96 -5.90 -6.18
N LEU A 196 18.67 -5.84 -6.47
CA LEU A 196 18.04 -4.74 -7.18
C LEU A 196 17.25 -3.82 -6.24
N SER A 197 16.91 -4.31 -5.03
CA SER A 197 16.26 -3.50 -4.01
C SER A 197 17.25 -2.62 -3.25
N VAL A 198 16.75 -1.49 -2.74
CA VAL A 198 17.45 -0.68 -1.75
C VAL A 198 16.92 -1.10 -0.38
N GLY A 199 17.56 -2.09 0.22
CA GLY A 199 17.17 -2.70 1.50
C GLY A 199 16.25 -3.92 1.39
N PRO A 200 15.74 -4.44 2.52
CA PRO A 200 14.79 -5.56 2.54
C PRO A 200 13.51 -5.22 1.78
N VAL A 201 13.02 -6.15 0.97
CA VAL A 201 11.78 -5.99 0.21
C VAL A 201 10.63 -6.65 0.98
N GLY A 202 9.46 -6.01 1.01
CA GLY A 202 8.27 -6.61 1.62
C GLY A 202 8.42 -6.83 3.13
N LYS A 203 8.93 -5.87 3.88
CA LYS A 203 9.01 -5.99 5.35
C LYS A 203 7.60 -5.92 5.95
N TYR A 204 7.18 -6.93 6.73
CA TYR A 204 5.98 -6.81 7.55
C TYR A 204 6.13 -5.69 8.59
N PRO A 205 5.03 -5.10 9.09
CA PRO A 205 5.10 -4.00 10.05
C PRO A 205 6.02 -4.30 11.24
N GLY A 206 6.95 -3.38 11.50
CA GLY A 206 7.99 -3.49 12.51
C GLY A 206 7.47 -3.34 13.94
N GLY A 207 6.26 -2.82 14.16
CA GLY A 207 5.60 -2.88 15.48
C GLY A 207 5.07 -4.28 15.82
N LEU A 208 4.91 -5.15 14.81
CA LEU A 208 4.46 -6.53 14.99
C LEU A 208 5.62 -7.53 14.94
N PHE A 209 6.52 -7.38 13.98
CA PHE A 209 7.67 -8.28 13.75
C PHE A 209 8.98 -7.49 13.72
N GLY A 210 9.77 -7.63 14.78
CA GLY A 210 10.79 -6.65 15.14
C GLY A 210 10.22 -5.64 16.12
N GLY A 211 11.06 -4.78 16.70
CA GLY A 211 10.58 -3.49 17.18
C GLY A 211 10.84 -2.43 16.12
N SER A 212 10.13 -1.32 16.17
CA SER A 212 10.37 -0.16 15.33
C SER A 212 10.48 1.10 16.17
N ARG A 213 11.40 1.99 15.76
CA ARG A 213 11.54 3.31 16.41
C ARG A 213 10.31 4.19 16.23
N VAL A 214 9.48 3.85 15.26
CA VAL A 214 8.31 4.62 14.85
C VAL A 214 7.06 3.82 15.26
N GLU A 215 6.96 2.56 14.83
CA GLU A 215 5.78 1.72 15.10
C GLU A 215 5.77 1.05 16.50
N GLY A 216 6.81 1.22 17.32
CA GLY A 216 6.84 0.78 18.72
C GLY A 216 7.42 -0.62 18.98
N LEU A 217 7.11 -1.20 20.15
CA LEU A 217 7.64 -2.48 20.61
C LEU A 217 6.95 -3.68 19.95
N PRO A 218 7.67 -4.81 19.71
CA PRO A 218 7.16 -5.99 19.01
C PRO A 218 5.91 -6.59 19.65
N PHE A 219 5.03 -7.18 18.83
CA PHE A 219 3.91 -8.00 19.31
C PHE A 219 4.09 -9.49 19.05
N PHE A 220 4.40 -9.92 17.82
CA PHE A 220 4.49 -11.34 17.44
C PHE A 220 5.92 -11.90 17.51
N SER A 221 6.93 -11.07 17.25
CA SER A 221 8.33 -11.52 17.15
C SER A 221 9.28 -10.36 17.43
N THR A 222 10.40 -10.60 18.12
CA THR A 222 11.50 -9.62 18.26
C THR A 222 12.37 -9.55 17.00
N SER A 223 12.31 -10.56 16.12
CA SER A 223 12.99 -10.58 14.83
C SER A 223 12.09 -10.04 13.72
N ILE A 224 12.69 -9.32 12.75
CA ILE A 224 12.01 -8.81 11.56
C ILE A 224 11.49 -9.96 10.70
N ALA A 225 10.29 -9.79 10.15
CA ALA A 225 9.79 -10.60 9.04
C ALA A 225 9.88 -9.80 7.73
N SER A 226 10.81 -10.14 6.84
CA SER A 226 11.00 -9.50 5.53
C SER A 226 11.28 -10.53 4.43
N PHE A 227 10.76 -10.27 3.23
CA PHE A 227 11.00 -11.16 2.09
C PHE A 227 12.43 -11.00 1.59
N SER A 228 12.97 -12.12 1.10
CA SER A 228 14.26 -12.13 0.42
C SER A 228 14.06 -11.92 -1.09
N GLU A 229 14.93 -11.11 -1.69
CA GLU A 229 14.97 -10.95 -3.14
C GLU A 229 15.47 -12.25 -3.80
N GLY A 230 14.73 -12.71 -4.82
CA GLY A 230 15.05 -13.91 -5.59
C GLY A 230 16.25 -13.69 -6.51
N THR A 231 17.08 -14.72 -6.63
CA THR A 231 18.31 -14.68 -7.46
C THR A 231 18.13 -15.27 -8.86
N THR A 232 16.91 -15.69 -9.21
CA THR A 232 16.57 -16.44 -10.43
C THR A 232 16.17 -15.54 -11.60
N THR A 233 15.75 -14.31 -11.34
CA THR A 233 15.21 -13.34 -12.31
C THR A 233 16.10 -12.10 -12.47
N LEU A 234 17.44 -12.25 -12.39
CA LEU A 234 18.41 -11.13 -12.44
C LEU A 234 18.51 -10.44 -13.82
N SER A 235 17.39 -9.95 -14.36
CA SER A 235 17.40 -8.77 -15.23
C SER A 235 17.24 -7.56 -14.32
N GLN A 236 17.98 -6.49 -14.59
CA GLN A 236 17.86 -5.19 -13.92
C GLN A 236 16.43 -4.61 -13.90
N ASP A 237 15.51 -5.20 -14.66
CA ASP A 237 14.12 -4.79 -14.88
C ASP A 237 13.09 -5.64 -14.09
N ALA A 238 13.56 -6.47 -13.16
CA ALA A 238 12.79 -7.54 -12.55
C ALA A 238 13.19 -7.79 -11.10
N LEU A 239 12.43 -7.26 -10.15
CA LEU A 239 12.60 -7.58 -8.74
C LEU A 239 11.49 -8.54 -8.33
N GLU A 240 11.82 -9.78 -8.01
CA GLU A 240 10.88 -10.80 -7.52
C GLU A 240 11.40 -11.34 -6.19
N THR A 241 10.51 -11.65 -5.25
CA THR A 241 10.89 -12.34 -4.01
C THR A 241 11.13 -13.83 -4.26
N ASP A 242 11.92 -14.50 -3.43
CA ASP A 242 12.31 -15.91 -3.61
C ASP A 242 11.20 -16.97 -3.41
N GLY A 243 9.96 -16.54 -3.15
CA GLY A 243 8.81 -17.43 -2.89
C GLY A 243 8.77 -18.00 -1.48
N THR A 244 9.69 -17.60 -0.60
CA THR A 244 9.73 -18.07 0.79
C THR A 244 9.15 -17.02 1.73
N ILE A 245 8.05 -17.36 2.41
CA ILE A 245 7.49 -16.51 3.45
C ILE A 245 8.49 -16.38 4.62
N PRO A 246 8.70 -15.18 5.17
CA PRO A 246 9.63 -14.97 6.27
C PRO A 246 9.28 -15.83 7.49
N ALA A 247 10.26 -16.53 8.06
CA ALA A 247 10.04 -17.53 9.10
C ALA A 247 9.26 -17.03 10.33
N PRO A 248 9.50 -15.81 10.87
CA PRO A 248 8.73 -15.32 12.02
C PRO A 248 7.23 -15.19 11.73
N TYR A 249 6.86 -14.82 10.50
CA TYR A 249 5.46 -14.76 10.06
C TYR A 249 4.92 -16.16 9.78
N ALA A 250 5.65 -16.96 8.98
CA ALA A 250 5.21 -18.28 8.54
C ALA A 250 4.96 -19.25 9.71
N ALA A 251 5.73 -19.12 10.78
CA ALA A 251 5.57 -19.95 11.99
C ALA A 251 4.20 -19.78 12.66
N LEU A 252 3.58 -18.60 12.54
CA LEU A 252 2.31 -18.27 13.17
C LEU A 252 1.13 -18.36 12.18
N PHE A 253 1.33 -17.88 10.95
CA PHE A 253 0.25 -17.63 10.01
C PHE A 253 0.36 -18.45 8.70
N GLY A 254 1.47 -19.17 8.49
CA GLY A 254 1.73 -19.89 7.24
C GLY A 254 1.96 -18.93 6.08
N ASP A 255 1.22 -19.14 4.98
CA ASP A 255 1.33 -18.30 3.78
C ASP A 255 0.84 -16.87 4.03
N TRP A 256 1.21 -15.92 3.17
CA TRP A 256 0.80 -14.53 3.33
C TRP A 256 -0.72 -14.38 3.16
N GLN A 257 -1.41 -14.18 4.27
CA GLN A 257 -2.87 -14.24 4.34
C GLN A 257 -3.54 -13.08 3.61
N PRO A 258 -4.67 -13.31 2.93
CA PRO A 258 -5.51 -12.21 2.47
C PRO A 258 -6.18 -11.52 3.66
N LEU A 259 -6.54 -10.25 3.49
CA LEU A 259 -7.22 -9.44 4.51
C LEU A 259 -8.48 -10.12 5.08
N SER A 260 -9.21 -10.87 4.24
CA SER A 260 -10.40 -11.60 4.66
C SER A 260 -10.14 -12.84 5.53
N ALA A 261 -8.88 -13.26 5.66
CA ALA A 261 -8.47 -14.45 6.40
C ALA A 261 -7.46 -14.16 7.53
N VAL A 262 -7.08 -12.89 7.75
CA VAL A 262 -6.28 -12.54 8.93
C VAL A 262 -7.09 -12.79 10.20
N PRO A 263 -6.46 -13.18 11.32
CA PRO A 263 -7.16 -13.37 12.58
C PRO A 263 -7.81 -12.08 13.06
N THR A 264 -8.91 -12.23 13.82
CA THR A 264 -9.48 -11.14 14.62
C THR A 264 -8.55 -10.83 15.79
N GLY A 265 -8.27 -9.56 16.00
CA GLY A 265 -7.57 -9.01 17.15
C GLY A 265 -8.52 -8.32 18.12
N TRP A 266 -8.10 -8.24 19.37
CA TRP A 266 -8.59 -7.28 20.35
C TRP A 266 -7.59 -6.14 20.46
N PHE A 267 -8.09 -4.93 20.29
CA PHE A 267 -7.32 -3.72 20.37
C PHE A 267 -7.82 -2.85 21.51
N ILE A 268 -6.91 -2.08 22.11
CA ILE A 268 -7.27 -0.94 22.95
C ILE A 268 -7.16 0.34 22.13
N ASP A 269 -8.30 1.01 21.99
CA ASP A 269 -8.37 2.40 21.58
C ASP A 269 -8.08 3.23 22.84
N HIS A 270 -6.83 3.64 22.98
CA HIS A 270 -6.27 4.17 24.22
C HIS A 270 -6.55 5.67 24.41
N ASP A 271 -6.95 6.38 23.36
CA ASP A 271 -7.35 7.78 23.40
C ASP A 271 -8.85 7.97 23.15
N GLY A 272 -9.58 6.88 22.85
CA GLY A 272 -11.01 6.86 22.63
C GLY A 272 -11.44 7.42 21.28
N ASN A 273 -10.48 7.66 20.36
CA ASN A 273 -10.73 8.14 19.02
C ASN A 273 -10.45 7.03 17.99
N PRO A 274 -11.48 6.37 17.45
CA PRO A 274 -11.32 5.29 16.46
C PRO A 274 -10.68 5.70 15.14
N ALA A 275 -10.46 7.00 14.90
CA ALA A 275 -9.68 7.48 13.76
C ALA A 275 -8.18 7.20 13.92
N ASN A 276 -7.71 7.03 15.16
CA ASN A 276 -6.31 6.81 15.50
C ASN A 276 -6.01 5.32 15.60
N ASP A 277 -4.74 4.96 15.41
CA ASP A 277 -4.31 3.56 15.45
C ASP A 277 -4.49 2.98 16.86
N SER A 278 -5.22 1.88 16.94
CA SER A 278 -5.44 1.15 18.18
C SER A 278 -4.33 0.12 18.42
N ILE A 279 -4.07 -0.21 19.69
CA ILE A 279 -2.95 -1.08 20.06
C ILE A 279 -3.45 -2.51 20.19
N LEU A 280 -2.85 -3.44 19.44
CA LEU A 280 -3.16 -4.86 19.52
C LEU A 280 -2.76 -5.44 20.89
N LEU A 281 -3.71 -6.02 21.60
CA LEU A 281 -3.51 -6.69 22.89
C LEU A 281 -3.56 -8.21 22.79
N ALA A 282 -4.45 -8.74 21.96
CA ALA A 282 -4.62 -10.19 21.78
C ALA A 282 -5.10 -10.52 20.37
N TRP A 283 -4.85 -11.74 19.91
CA TRP A 283 -5.40 -12.24 18.65
C TRP A 283 -6.08 -13.59 18.84
N ASN A 284 -7.06 -13.89 17.99
CA ASN A 284 -7.73 -15.18 17.98
C ASN A 284 -6.91 -16.17 17.14
N ALA A 285 -6.20 -17.09 17.80
CA ALA A 285 -5.51 -18.22 17.16
C ALA A 285 -6.46 -19.38 16.81
N GLY A 286 -7.73 -19.29 17.22
CA GLY A 286 -8.77 -20.27 16.97
C GLY A 286 -9.67 -19.90 15.80
N THR A 287 -10.96 -20.21 15.93
CA THR A 287 -11.98 -19.77 14.97
C THR A 287 -12.99 -18.87 15.68
N GLU A 288 -13.83 -18.17 14.93
CA GLU A 288 -14.93 -17.40 15.53
C GLU A 288 -15.85 -18.29 16.40
N ALA A 289 -16.13 -19.52 15.95
CA ALA A 289 -16.98 -20.47 16.67
C ALA A 289 -16.30 -21.09 17.91
N THR A 290 -14.97 -21.15 17.91
CA THR A 290 -14.17 -21.66 19.02
C THR A 290 -12.95 -20.76 19.21
N PRO A 291 -13.13 -19.58 19.82
CA PRO A 291 -12.04 -18.63 19.97
C PRO A 291 -10.93 -19.19 20.88
N ASP A 292 -9.69 -18.92 20.51
CA ASP A 292 -8.49 -19.17 21.32
C ASP A 292 -7.68 -17.88 21.37
N TRP A 293 -7.99 -17.02 22.34
CA TRP A 293 -7.38 -15.71 22.47
C TRP A 293 -5.97 -15.80 23.08
N LYS A 294 -4.97 -15.48 22.26
CA LYS A 294 -3.54 -15.49 22.61
C LYS A 294 -2.99 -14.08 22.70
N THR A 295 -1.90 -13.95 23.44
CA THR A 295 -1.11 -12.73 23.55
C THR A 295 0.36 -13.11 23.80
N PHE A 296 1.25 -12.14 23.68
CA PHE A 296 2.65 -12.26 24.08
C PHE A 296 2.97 -11.25 25.18
N GLU A 297 3.37 -11.75 26.35
CA GLU A 297 3.93 -10.92 27.39
C GLU A 297 5.30 -10.40 26.92
N LYS A 298 5.48 -9.09 26.97
CA LYS A 298 6.78 -8.44 26.78
C LYS A 298 7.56 -8.54 28.08
N VAL A 299 8.58 -9.38 28.11
CA VAL A 299 9.45 -9.58 29.28
C VAL A 299 10.73 -8.78 29.09
N PHE A 300 10.94 -7.77 29.93
CA PHE A 300 12.11 -6.89 29.90
C PHE A 300 13.29 -7.53 30.61
N ASN A 301 14.45 -7.53 29.97
CA ASN A 301 15.64 -8.18 30.47
C ASN A 301 16.43 -7.23 31.39
N ALA A 302 16.26 -7.37 32.70
CA ALA A 302 16.91 -6.51 33.68
C ALA A 302 18.45 -6.49 33.64
N VAL A 303 19.08 -7.48 33.00
CA VAL A 303 20.55 -7.57 32.85
C VAL A 303 21.04 -6.75 31.66
N VAL A 304 20.18 -6.48 30.67
CA VAL A 304 20.52 -5.65 29.51
C VAL A 304 20.42 -4.19 29.90
N THR A 305 21.48 -3.44 29.63
CA THR A 305 21.53 -1.99 29.81
C THR A 305 21.59 -1.33 28.43
N VAL A 306 20.83 -0.25 28.26
CA VAL A 306 20.68 0.44 26.98
C VAL A 306 21.02 1.93 27.11
N ASP A 307 21.50 2.48 25.99
CA ASP A 307 21.86 3.89 25.89
C ASP A 307 20.59 4.70 25.68
N HIS A 308 20.19 5.40 26.73
CA HIS A 308 18.91 6.08 26.81
C HIS A 308 18.94 7.52 26.31
N ASP A 309 20.13 8.12 26.17
CA ASP A 309 20.28 9.54 25.83
C ASP A 309 21.31 9.84 24.73
N GLY A 310 21.98 8.83 24.20
CA GLY A 310 22.94 8.97 23.12
C GLY A 310 24.27 9.61 23.57
N ASP A 311 24.55 9.63 24.88
CA ASP A 311 25.77 10.19 25.46
C ASP A 311 26.60 9.09 26.13
N ASP A 312 27.70 8.69 25.49
CA ASP A 312 28.68 7.70 26.00
C ASP A 312 29.25 8.02 27.40
N LEU A 313 28.99 9.23 27.95
CA LEU A 313 29.41 9.65 29.28
C LEU A 313 28.35 9.45 30.37
N THR A 314 27.08 9.22 30.01
CA THR A 314 26.04 8.87 30.97
C THR A 314 26.06 7.37 31.25
N ALA A 315 25.46 6.98 32.37
CA ALA A 315 25.41 5.58 32.72
C ALA A 315 24.24 4.92 31.99
N GLU A 316 24.52 3.86 31.25
CA GLU A 316 23.53 2.95 30.69
C GLU A 316 22.52 2.51 31.75
N ILE A 317 21.24 2.48 31.39
CA ILE A 317 20.17 2.10 32.31
C ILE A 317 19.58 0.75 31.91
N SER A 318 19.10 0.00 32.90
CA SER A 318 18.50 -1.32 32.68
C SER A 318 17.20 -1.22 31.86
N ALA A 319 16.97 -2.19 30.98
CA ALA A 319 15.69 -2.33 30.25
C ALA A 319 14.48 -2.46 31.21
N ASP A 320 14.70 -2.94 32.44
CA ASP A 320 13.69 -3.03 33.50
C ASP A 320 13.09 -1.67 33.90
N ASN A 321 13.74 -0.55 33.56
CA ASN A 321 13.18 0.79 33.77
C ASN A 321 12.02 1.11 32.80
N TRP A 322 11.86 0.36 31.71
CA TRP A 322 10.72 0.49 30.79
C TRP A 322 9.60 -0.51 31.08
N ASP A 323 9.80 -1.46 31.98
CA ASP A 323 8.77 -2.45 32.31
C ASP A 323 7.66 -1.82 33.17
N PRO A 324 6.44 -1.62 32.65
CA PRO A 324 5.35 -0.98 33.39
C PRO A 324 4.89 -1.82 34.61
N ASN A 325 5.24 -3.10 34.66
CA ASN A 325 4.93 -4.01 35.76
C ASN A 325 6.07 -4.13 36.78
N SER A 326 7.24 -3.55 36.49
CA SER A 326 8.39 -3.58 37.39
C SER A 326 8.28 -2.53 38.50
N VAL A 327 8.91 -2.82 39.64
CA VAL A 327 9.11 -1.85 40.72
C VAL A 327 10.12 -0.76 40.35
N ASN A 328 10.91 -0.99 39.30
CA ASN A 328 11.92 -0.07 38.80
C ASN A 328 11.44 0.77 37.62
N PHE A 329 10.17 0.66 37.22
CA PHE A 329 9.59 1.47 36.15
C PHE A 329 9.90 2.97 36.34
N ASP A 330 10.48 3.59 35.32
CA ASP A 330 10.80 5.02 35.30
C ASP A 330 10.03 5.73 34.17
N PRO A 331 8.95 6.47 34.50
CA PRO A 331 8.18 7.20 33.49
C PRO A 331 8.99 8.30 32.79
N ALA A 332 10.15 8.71 33.32
CA ALA A 332 10.97 9.73 32.67
C ALA A 332 11.65 9.24 31.38
N VAL A 333 11.84 7.93 31.23
CA VAL A 333 12.48 7.32 30.04
C VAL A 333 11.48 6.54 29.18
N ALA A 334 10.35 6.13 29.78
CA ALA A 334 9.38 5.24 29.16
C ALA A 334 8.72 5.79 27.88
N GLY A 335 8.69 7.11 27.70
CA GLY A 335 8.17 7.74 26.47
C GLY A 335 9.06 7.56 25.23
N ASN A 336 10.28 7.06 25.37
CA ASN A 336 11.17 6.75 24.25
C ASN A 336 11.62 5.29 24.31
N VAL A 337 11.06 4.46 23.43
CA VAL A 337 11.41 3.03 23.33
C VAL A 337 12.54 2.74 22.35
N ALA A 338 13.04 3.75 21.63
CA ALA A 338 14.11 3.58 20.65
C ALA A 338 15.38 2.88 21.21
N PRO A 339 15.81 3.13 22.47
CA PRO A 339 16.92 2.40 23.09
C PRO A 339 16.69 0.88 23.19
N LEU A 340 15.45 0.46 23.46
CA LEU A 340 15.09 -0.96 23.51
C LEU A 340 15.04 -1.55 22.10
N VAL A 341 14.42 -0.83 21.17
CA VAL A 341 14.33 -1.23 19.76
C VAL A 341 15.71 -1.38 19.14
N ALA A 342 16.69 -0.59 19.57
CA ALA A 342 18.08 -0.69 19.13
C ALA A 342 18.75 -2.05 19.43
N THR A 343 18.17 -2.87 20.30
CA THR A 343 18.73 -4.18 20.69
C THR A 343 18.05 -5.37 20.03
N ILE A 344 17.08 -5.14 19.12
CA ILE A 344 16.28 -6.19 18.51
C ILE A 344 16.18 -5.95 17.00
N GLY A 345 15.98 -7.01 16.21
CA GLY A 345 15.44 -6.98 14.85
C GLY A 345 15.80 -5.76 13.99
N GLU A 346 15.06 -4.63 14.08
CA GLU A 346 15.27 -3.40 13.29
C GLU A 346 16.44 -2.51 13.75
N GLY A 347 16.88 -2.66 14.99
CA GLY A 347 18.02 -1.98 15.57
C GLY A 347 19.30 -2.81 15.66
N ASP A 348 19.15 -4.14 15.58
CA ASP A 348 20.24 -5.11 15.67
C ASP A 348 19.94 -6.32 14.78
N GLU A 349 19.95 -6.12 13.46
CA GLU A 349 19.61 -7.17 12.47
C GLU A 349 20.54 -8.39 12.51
N ASP A 350 21.74 -8.23 13.08
CA ASP A 350 22.77 -9.27 13.20
C ASP A 350 22.76 -9.99 14.58
N ASP A 351 21.83 -9.65 15.47
CA ASP A 351 21.74 -10.12 16.86
C ASP A 351 23.09 -10.00 17.62
N GLN A 352 23.81 -8.89 17.44
CA GLN A 352 25.13 -8.66 18.06
C GLN A 352 25.03 -8.28 19.54
N ILE A 353 23.91 -7.68 19.93
CA ILE A 353 23.55 -7.22 21.26
C ILE A 353 22.42 -8.12 21.78
N PRO A 354 22.48 -8.58 23.04
CA PRO A 354 21.36 -9.34 23.59
C PRO A 354 20.07 -8.50 23.64
N ASP A 355 18.96 -9.07 23.16
CA ASP A 355 17.65 -8.43 23.19
C ASP A 355 17.28 -7.93 24.59
N ALA A 356 16.91 -6.65 24.66
CA ALA A 356 16.36 -6.03 25.87
C ALA A 356 14.96 -6.57 26.23
N ILE A 357 14.28 -7.18 25.27
CA ILE A 357 12.90 -7.71 25.41
C ILE A 357 12.86 -9.12 24.85
N SER A 358 12.12 -10.00 25.52
CA SER A 358 11.70 -11.28 24.97
C SER A 358 10.18 -11.40 25.01
N LEU A 359 9.62 -12.28 24.19
CA LEU A 359 8.18 -12.52 24.12
C LEU A 359 7.85 -13.90 24.69
N VAL A 360 6.88 -13.95 25.61
CA VAL A 360 6.38 -15.21 26.20
C VAL A 360 4.90 -15.35 25.86
N GLU A 361 4.55 -16.42 25.13
CA GLU A 361 3.17 -16.69 24.75
C GLU A 361 2.31 -17.00 25.99
N ASP A 362 1.13 -16.38 26.07
CA ASP A 362 0.10 -16.69 27.07
C ASP A 362 -1.29 -16.61 26.43
N THR A 363 -2.30 -17.03 27.19
CA THR A 363 -3.71 -16.74 26.93
C THR A 363 -4.03 -15.30 27.34
N ALA A 364 -4.90 -14.62 26.59
CA ALA A 364 -5.32 -13.25 26.92
C ALA A 364 -5.93 -13.17 28.33
N ALA A 365 -6.75 -14.16 28.71
CA ALA A 365 -7.34 -14.24 30.05
C ALA A 365 -6.34 -14.58 31.17
N GLY A 366 -5.18 -15.17 30.83
CA GLY A 366 -4.12 -15.47 31.77
C GLY A 366 -3.28 -14.24 32.11
N LEU A 367 -2.94 -13.44 31.07
CA LEU A 367 -2.12 -12.24 31.21
C LEU A 367 -2.95 -11.04 31.71
N TYR A 368 -4.10 -10.77 31.10
CA TYR A 368 -4.92 -9.59 31.40
C TYR A 368 -5.95 -9.92 32.48
N ASP A 369 -5.50 -9.84 33.73
CA ASP A 369 -6.26 -10.16 34.95
C ASP A 369 -6.83 -8.92 35.67
N GLY A 370 -6.67 -7.73 35.09
CA GLY A 370 -7.04 -6.43 35.68
C GLY A 370 -5.93 -5.77 36.53
N VAL A 371 -4.74 -6.37 36.58
CA VAL A 371 -3.57 -5.81 37.28
C VAL A 371 -2.40 -5.60 36.31
N PHE A 372 -2.29 -6.42 35.28
CA PHE A 372 -1.24 -6.29 34.26
C PHE A 372 -1.31 -4.94 33.55
N LYS A 373 -0.14 -4.35 33.33
CA LYS A 373 0.03 -3.06 32.69
C LYS A 373 0.74 -3.17 31.36
N VAL A 374 0.34 -2.33 30.43
CA VAL A 374 1.00 -2.12 29.14
C VAL A 374 1.56 -0.71 29.11
N LEU A 375 2.70 -0.55 28.43
CA LEU A 375 3.31 0.75 28.20
C LEU A 375 2.60 1.41 27.01
N ILE A 376 1.90 2.51 27.25
CA ILE A 376 1.18 3.30 26.25
C ILE A 376 1.59 4.75 26.45
N ASP A 377 2.15 5.40 25.42
CA ASP A 377 2.59 6.80 25.46
C ASP A 377 3.51 7.18 26.63
N GLY A 378 4.35 6.25 27.08
CA GLY A 378 5.24 6.45 28.23
C GLY A 378 4.57 6.24 29.59
N GLU A 379 3.29 5.88 29.61
CA GLU A 379 2.53 5.61 30.82
C GLU A 379 2.29 4.11 31.03
N ALA A 380 2.30 3.70 32.30
CA ALA A 380 1.97 2.34 32.70
C ALA A 380 0.44 2.22 32.85
N VAL A 381 -0.23 1.84 31.77
CA VAL A 381 -1.69 1.72 31.69
C VAL A 381 -2.12 0.32 32.13
N THR A 382 -2.94 0.25 33.17
CA THR A 382 -3.55 -1.02 33.61
C THR A 382 -4.62 -1.43 32.60
N ILE A 383 -4.52 -2.66 32.10
CA ILE A 383 -5.50 -3.23 31.17
C ILE A 383 -6.58 -3.96 31.97
N ASP A 384 -7.84 -3.76 31.58
CA ASP A 384 -8.97 -4.42 32.24
C ASP A 384 -8.87 -5.94 32.12
N PRO A 385 -9.53 -6.70 33.02
CA PRO A 385 -9.64 -8.13 32.86
C PRO A 385 -10.21 -8.48 31.48
N PHE A 386 -9.64 -9.49 30.82
CA PHE A 386 -10.08 -9.91 29.48
C PHE A 386 -11.59 -10.18 29.38
N ALA A 387 -12.22 -10.63 30.46
CA ALA A 387 -13.65 -10.90 30.52
C ALA A 387 -14.54 -9.65 30.35
N ASP A 388 -13.99 -8.46 30.57
CA ASP A 388 -14.73 -7.20 30.59
C ASP A 388 -14.61 -6.42 29.28
N TRP A 389 -13.66 -6.75 28.40
CA TRP A 389 -13.37 -6.00 27.17
C TRP A 389 -14.60 -5.83 26.27
N ALA A 390 -15.36 -6.91 26.05
CA ALA A 390 -16.57 -6.87 25.23
C ALA A 390 -17.70 -5.98 25.76
N ALA A 391 -17.65 -5.63 27.06
CA ALA A 391 -18.62 -4.72 27.68
C ALA A 391 -18.12 -3.27 27.74
N ASN A 392 -16.87 -3.01 27.35
CA ASN A 392 -16.20 -1.71 27.45
C ASN A 392 -15.71 -1.21 26.08
N PRO A 393 -16.60 -1.01 25.10
CA PRO A 393 -16.23 -0.35 23.84
C PRO A 393 -15.82 1.11 24.07
N PRO A 394 -15.12 1.74 23.11
CA PRO A 394 -14.86 3.18 23.14
C PRO A 394 -16.17 3.96 23.22
N THR A 395 -16.15 5.06 23.97
CA THR A 395 -17.34 5.90 24.14
C THR A 395 -17.01 7.38 24.06
N VAL A 396 -18.04 8.17 23.87
CA VAL A 396 -18.01 9.62 24.08
C VAL A 396 -18.83 9.89 25.33
N GLU A 397 -18.27 10.62 26.29
CA GLU A 397 -18.95 10.93 27.55
C GLU A 397 -19.16 12.44 27.73
N ASN A 398 -20.20 12.80 28.48
CA ASN A 398 -20.41 14.17 28.92
C ASN A 398 -19.46 14.51 30.07
N THR A 399 -18.62 15.53 29.90
CA THR A 399 -17.60 15.92 30.91
C THR A 399 -18.20 16.43 32.22
N GLY A 400 -19.46 16.85 32.21
CA GLY A 400 -20.16 17.38 33.39
C GLY A 400 -20.66 16.31 34.37
N ASP A 401 -20.94 15.10 33.90
CA ASP A 401 -21.58 14.05 34.70
C ASP A 401 -21.13 12.62 34.37
N ASN A 402 -20.18 12.44 33.45
CA ASN A 402 -19.66 11.16 32.96
C ASN A 402 -20.75 10.22 32.44
N SER A 403 -21.86 10.78 31.94
CA SER A 403 -22.87 9.97 31.27
C SER A 403 -22.45 9.73 29.82
N THR A 404 -22.58 8.48 29.37
CA THR A 404 -22.34 8.10 27.97
C THR A 404 -23.24 8.92 27.05
N TYR A 405 -22.61 9.66 26.14
CA TYR A 405 -23.24 10.38 25.06
C TYR A 405 -23.41 9.47 23.83
N ALA A 406 -22.37 8.72 23.48
CA ALA A 406 -22.39 7.76 22.38
C ALA A 406 -21.42 6.59 22.62
N THR A 407 -21.65 5.49 21.91
CA THR A 407 -20.83 4.27 21.97
C THR A 407 -20.39 3.86 20.58
N TRP A 408 -19.12 3.52 20.42
CA TRP A 408 -18.55 3.06 19.16
C TRP A 408 -18.86 1.58 18.90
N PHE A 409 -19.19 1.26 17.64
CA PHE A 409 -19.37 -0.10 17.15
C PHE A 409 -18.59 -0.27 15.84
N ALA A 410 -17.50 -1.02 15.89
CA ALA A 410 -16.61 -1.23 14.75
C ALA A 410 -17.27 -2.04 13.60
N ASP A 411 -18.21 -2.93 13.92
CA ASP A 411 -18.87 -3.81 12.95
C ASP A 411 -20.09 -3.17 12.24
N GLU A 412 -20.43 -1.93 12.58
CA GLU A 412 -21.62 -1.25 12.07
C GLU A 412 -21.26 -0.22 11.01
N GLY A 413 -21.96 -0.25 9.86
CA GLY A 413 -21.56 0.55 8.69
C GLY A 413 -20.36 -0.04 7.95
N ASP A 414 -19.78 0.74 7.04
CA ASP A 414 -18.60 0.31 6.27
C ASP A 414 -17.28 0.53 7.04
N ASP A 415 -17.23 1.58 7.89
CA ASP A 415 -16.03 2.02 8.63
C ASP A 415 -16.25 2.11 10.15
N GLY A 416 -17.31 1.48 10.68
CA GLY A 416 -17.74 1.64 12.07
C GLY A 416 -18.62 2.87 12.30
N MET A 417 -19.47 2.83 13.33
CA MET A 417 -20.41 3.91 13.64
C MET A 417 -20.59 4.12 15.14
N TYR A 418 -20.95 5.35 15.51
CA TYR A 418 -21.39 5.71 16.85
C TYR A 418 -22.89 5.55 17.00
N GLN A 419 -23.34 4.89 18.06
CA GLN A 419 -24.73 4.90 18.47
C GLN A 419 -24.94 5.95 19.57
N LEU A 420 -25.86 6.89 19.35
CA LEU A 420 -26.21 7.90 20.35
C LEU A 420 -27.02 7.28 21.50
N ALA A 421 -26.63 7.58 22.74
CA ALA A 421 -27.32 7.09 23.93
C ALA A 421 -28.74 7.67 24.10
N SER A 422 -29.02 8.82 23.47
CA SER A 422 -30.28 9.54 23.61
C SER A 422 -31.47 8.87 22.90
N ASP A 423 -31.23 8.28 21.72
CA ASP A 423 -32.28 7.72 20.87
C ASP A 423 -31.85 6.48 20.07
N ALA A 424 -30.64 5.97 20.29
CA ALA A 424 -30.04 4.85 19.56
C ALA A 424 -29.89 5.07 18.05
N SER A 425 -29.90 6.34 17.59
CA SER A 425 -29.54 6.66 16.21
C SER A 425 -28.04 6.48 15.97
N TRP A 426 -27.69 6.23 14.70
CA TRP A 426 -26.32 6.02 14.27
C TRP A 426 -25.77 7.28 13.62
N VAL A 427 -24.54 7.63 13.95
CA VAL A 427 -23.78 8.73 13.36
C VAL A 427 -22.38 8.25 12.98
N THR A 428 -21.80 8.85 11.94
CA THR A 428 -20.46 8.50 11.48
C THR A 428 -19.38 9.05 12.42
N LEU A 429 -18.15 8.55 12.29
CA LEU A 429 -16.98 9.10 12.96
C LEU A 429 -16.77 10.59 12.64
N GLU A 430 -16.97 10.99 11.38
CA GLU A 430 -16.88 12.39 10.95
C GLU A 430 -17.94 13.27 11.65
N GLU A 431 -19.18 12.81 11.70
CA GLU A 431 -20.27 13.51 12.37
C GLU A 431 -20.01 13.65 13.88
N MET A 432 -19.53 12.59 14.54
CA MET A 432 -19.20 12.61 15.97
C MET A 432 -18.02 13.55 16.26
N THR A 433 -16.98 13.51 15.43
CA THR A 433 -15.82 14.40 15.56
C THR A 433 -16.24 15.87 15.45
N ALA A 434 -17.13 16.19 14.52
CA ALA A 434 -17.68 17.53 14.37
C ALA A 434 -18.53 17.95 15.58
N GLU A 435 -19.31 17.04 16.16
CA GLU A 435 -20.13 17.27 17.35
C GLU A 435 -19.24 17.56 18.59
N ILE A 436 -18.20 16.75 18.82
CA ILE A 436 -17.26 16.94 19.93
C ILE A 436 -16.54 18.28 19.79
N ALA A 437 -16.03 18.61 18.60
CA ALA A 437 -15.40 19.90 18.33
C ALA A 437 -16.37 21.08 18.55
N GLY A 438 -17.66 20.90 18.21
CA GLY A 438 -18.72 21.88 18.43
C GLY A 438 -19.18 22.02 19.88
N SER A 439 -18.94 21.01 20.72
CA SER A 439 -19.40 20.94 22.12
C SER A 439 -18.70 21.91 23.08
N ALA A 440 -17.61 22.54 22.64
CA ALA A 440 -16.75 23.41 23.46
C ALA A 440 -16.24 22.74 24.75
N GLY A 441 -15.91 21.44 24.68
CA GLY A 441 -15.37 20.63 25.78
C GLY A 441 -16.43 20.02 26.69
N ALA A 442 -17.70 20.00 26.26
CA ALA A 442 -18.77 19.31 26.99
C ALA A 442 -18.76 17.79 26.74
N LEU A 443 -18.14 17.35 25.64
CA LEU A 443 -17.95 15.95 25.28
C LEU A 443 -16.46 15.62 25.25
N ASP A 444 -16.12 14.41 25.67
CA ASP A 444 -14.74 13.90 25.64
C ASP A 444 -14.71 12.45 25.16
N TRP A 445 -13.59 12.10 24.52
CA TRP A 445 -13.33 10.73 24.10
C TRP A 445 -12.95 9.89 25.32
N VAL A 446 -13.47 8.67 25.38
CA VAL A 446 -13.19 7.74 26.46
C VAL A 446 -12.66 6.43 25.87
N PRO A 447 -11.45 5.99 26.31
CA PRO A 447 -10.82 4.77 25.83
C PRO A 447 -11.70 3.52 25.97
N GLY A 448 -11.43 2.51 25.16
CA GLY A 448 -12.12 1.24 25.24
C GLY A 448 -11.50 0.15 24.37
N TYR A 449 -12.20 -0.96 24.24
CA TYR A 449 -11.73 -2.13 23.52
C TYR A 449 -12.58 -2.40 22.28
N VAL A 450 -11.90 -2.74 21.19
CA VAL A 450 -12.56 -3.07 19.92
C VAL A 450 -12.01 -4.38 19.37
N GLN A 451 -12.88 -5.15 18.71
CA GLN A 451 -12.43 -6.22 17.84
C GLN A 451 -12.27 -5.69 16.42
N GLY A 452 -11.31 -6.24 15.70
CA GLY A 452 -11.07 -5.92 14.30
C GLY A 452 -10.17 -6.97 13.67
N ALA A 453 -10.05 -6.95 12.34
CA ALA A 453 -9.04 -7.74 11.66
C ALA A 453 -7.64 -7.22 12.03
N VAL A 454 -6.66 -8.11 12.25
CA VAL A 454 -5.24 -7.69 12.33
C VAL A 454 -4.71 -7.44 10.92
N GLU A 455 -5.15 -6.33 10.32
CA GLU A 455 -4.97 -6.03 8.90
C GLU A 455 -3.50 -5.97 8.47
N ASP A 456 -2.62 -5.59 9.39
CA ASP A 456 -1.18 -5.55 9.19
C ASP A 456 -0.57 -6.90 8.79
N LEU A 457 -1.23 -8.02 9.10
CA LEU A 457 -0.81 -9.34 8.65
C LEU A 457 -1.07 -9.56 7.16
N ALA A 458 -1.95 -8.78 6.52
CA ALA A 458 -2.17 -8.79 5.09
C ALA A 458 -1.29 -7.77 4.35
N ASN A 459 -0.43 -7.03 5.07
CA ASN A 459 0.32 -5.90 4.54
C ASN A 459 1.83 -6.15 4.57
N VAL A 460 2.53 -5.71 3.54
CA VAL A 460 4.00 -5.64 3.52
C VAL A 460 4.46 -4.27 3.05
N ASN A 461 5.52 -3.75 3.66
CA ASN A 461 6.15 -2.49 3.27
C ASN A 461 7.01 -2.70 2.02
N VAL A 462 6.75 -1.89 1.01
CA VAL A 462 7.51 -1.82 -0.23
C VAL A 462 8.49 -0.66 -0.13
N ASN A 463 9.78 -0.98 -0.22
CA ASN A 463 10.86 -0.01 -0.31
C ASN A 463 11.80 -0.45 -1.43
N THR A 464 11.62 0.11 -2.61
CA THR A 464 12.46 -0.19 -3.78
C THR A 464 12.95 1.11 -4.41
N SER A 465 13.65 1.04 -5.53
CA SER A 465 14.11 2.21 -6.26
C SER A 465 14.03 2.01 -7.76
N ILE A 466 13.90 3.10 -8.49
CA ILE A 466 13.81 3.09 -9.95
C ILE A 466 14.83 4.05 -10.49
N GLN A 467 15.65 3.54 -11.40
CA GLN A 467 16.57 4.33 -12.19
C GLN A 467 15.95 4.61 -13.55
N VAL A 468 15.91 5.90 -13.90
CA VAL A 468 15.56 6.39 -15.23
C VAL A 468 16.81 7.05 -15.80
N ALA A 469 17.28 6.53 -16.93
CA ALA A 469 18.53 6.94 -17.53
C ALA A 469 18.47 8.37 -18.07
N ALA A 470 19.64 8.79 -18.55
CA ALA A 470 19.71 9.81 -19.58
C ALA A 470 18.85 9.37 -20.79
N ASP A 471 19.40 8.80 -21.84
CA ASP A 471 18.63 8.57 -23.06
C ASP A 471 17.31 7.76 -22.94
N THR A 472 16.15 8.42 -23.05
CA THR A 472 14.81 7.78 -23.15
C THR A 472 14.33 7.62 -24.59
N SER A 473 15.11 8.07 -25.58
CA SER A 473 14.67 8.15 -26.99
C SER A 473 14.35 6.79 -27.64
N SER A 474 14.80 5.70 -27.02
CA SER A 474 14.51 4.32 -27.42
C SER A 474 13.14 3.83 -26.94
N TRP A 475 12.50 4.54 -26.00
CA TRP A 475 11.27 4.06 -25.38
C TRP A 475 10.11 4.11 -26.38
N PRO A 476 9.30 3.04 -26.48
CA PRO A 476 8.21 2.94 -27.46
C PRO A 476 7.04 3.91 -27.17
N THR A 477 7.01 4.49 -25.96
CA THR A 477 5.98 5.41 -25.47
C THR A 477 6.31 6.87 -25.73
N CYS A 478 7.54 7.20 -26.12
CA CYS A 478 7.93 8.57 -26.39
C CYS A 478 7.16 9.16 -27.56
N THR A 479 6.45 10.25 -27.30
CA THR A 479 5.76 11.05 -28.29
C THR A 479 6.34 12.46 -28.29
N GLY A 480 6.72 12.95 -29.47
CA GLY A 480 7.29 14.28 -29.62
C GLY A 480 6.44 15.15 -30.54
N ASP A 481 6.20 16.40 -30.14
CA ASP A 481 5.60 17.43 -31.00
C ASP A 481 6.66 18.25 -31.78
N GLY A 482 7.94 17.87 -31.62
CA GLY A 482 9.10 18.56 -32.20
C GLY A 482 9.66 19.69 -31.31
N VAL A 483 9.08 19.92 -30.13
CA VAL A 483 9.54 20.89 -29.12
C VAL A 483 9.74 20.23 -27.76
N SER A 484 8.90 19.26 -27.40
CA SER A 484 9.02 18.42 -26.20
C SER A 484 8.75 16.95 -26.54
N THR A 485 9.55 16.05 -25.98
CA THR A 485 9.26 14.62 -25.95
C THR A 485 8.67 14.25 -24.60
N ASN A 486 7.48 13.65 -24.61
CA ASN A 486 6.83 13.07 -23.45
C ASN A 486 6.86 11.56 -23.59
N CYS A 487 7.45 10.88 -22.62
CA CYS A 487 7.53 9.43 -22.58
C CYS A 487 6.78 8.92 -21.36
N THR A 488 6.46 7.62 -21.35
CA THR A 488 5.93 6.97 -20.15
C THR A 488 6.62 5.66 -19.90
N PHE A 489 6.74 5.27 -18.64
CA PHE A 489 7.07 3.90 -18.27
C PHE A 489 6.07 3.38 -17.24
N THR A 490 6.09 2.06 -17.05
CA THR A 490 5.20 1.34 -16.17
C THR A 490 6.00 0.60 -15.11
N ILE A 491 5.57 0.73 -13.85
CA ILE A 491 5.89 -0.23 -12.79
C ILE A 491 4.74 -1.21 -12.70
N ARG A 492 5.00 -2.46 -13.03
CA ARG A 492 4.06 -3.56 -12.85
C ARG A 492 4.30 -4.23 -11.51
N VAL A 493 3.27 -4.37 -10.69
CA VAL A 493 3.30 -5.08 -9.41
C VAL A 493 2.38 -6.30 -9.50
N THR A 494 2.84 -7.48 -9.11
CA THR A 494 2.04 -8.71 -9.15
C THR A 494 2.20 -9.46 -7.83
N GLY A 495 1.08 -9.78 -7.17
CA GLY A 495 1.06 -10.74 -6.07
C GLY A 495 1.07 -12.16 -6.63
N ILE A 496 2.03 -12.98 -6.20
CA ILE A 496 2.30 -14.31 -6.77
C ILE A 496 1.84 -15.42 -5.83
N ASN A 497 1.20 -16.42 -6.42
CA ASN A 497 0.98 -17.72 -5.83
C ASN A 497 1.27 -18.77 -6.92
N ASP A 498 2.26 -19.63 -6.70
CA ASP A 498 2.77 -20.58 -7.70
C ASP A 498 1.74 -21.65 -8.10
N ALA A 499 0.57 -21.70 -7.45
CA ALA A 499 -0.49 -22.66 -7.69
C ALA A 499 -1.56 -22.22 -8.72
N VAL A 500 -1.53 -20.99 -9.26
CA VAL A 500 -2.61 -20.47 -10.14
C VAL A 500 -2.06 -19.94 -11.47
N GLU A 501 -2.71 -20.29 -12.61
CA GLU A 501 -2.35 -19.70 -13.91
C GLU A 501 -2.62 -18.18 -13.90
N VAL A 502 -1.72 -17.39 -14.50
CA VAL A 502 -1.87 -15.93 -14.63
C VAL A 502 -3.26 -15.61 -15.23
N PRO A 503 -4.08 -14.75 -14.58
CA PRO A 503 -5.39 -14.38 -15.08
C PRO A 503 -5.33 -13.88 -16.52
N THR A 504 -6.14 -14.47 -17.39
CA THR A 504 -6.20 -14.04 -18.79
C THR A 504 -6.92 -12.70 -18.90
N ILE A 505 -6.19 -11.66 -19.28
CA ILE A 505 -6.78 -10.38 -19.68
C ILE A 505 -7.46 -10.58 -21.03
N SER A 506 -8.78 -10.44 -21.09
CA SER A 506 -9.53 -10.59 -22.33
C SER A 506 -9.23 -9.42 -23.27
N GLY A 507 -8.21 -9.58 -24.11
CA GLY A 507 -7.93 -8.66 -25.20
C GLY A 507 -9.11 -8.65 -26.17
N GLY A 508 -9.76 -7.50 -26.33
CA GLY A 508 -10.81 -7.31 -27.32
C GLY A 508 -10.25 -7.50 -28.74
N THR A 509 -10.20 -8.74 -29.23
CA THR A 509 -10.00 -8.98 -30.65
C THR A 509 -11.25 -8.55 -31.38
N SER A 510 -11.10 -7.55 -32.27
CA SER A 510 -12.10 -7.16 -33.25
C SER A 510 -12.74 -8.40 -33.87
N ALA A 511 -14.03 -8.61 -33.61
CA ALA A 511 -14.79 -9.70 -34.17
C ALA A 511 -14.88 -9.51 -35.68
N ASN A 512 -14.03 -10.22 -36.42
CA ASN A 512 -14.29 -10.49 -37.82
C ASN A 512 -15.55 -11.34 -37.87
N VAL A 513 -16.62 -10.76 -38.41
CA VAL A 513 -17.83 -11.46 -38.80
C VAL A 513 -17.43 -12.51 -39.83
N ASP A 514 -17.39 -13.77 -39.43
CA ASP A 514 -17.60 -14.85 -40.38
C ASP A 514 -18.73 -15.74 -39.90
N SER A 515 -19.69 -15.85 -40.81
CA SER A 515 -20.96 -16.53 -40.68
C SER A 515 -20.78 -17.98 -41.03
N ASP A 516 -21.11 -18.90 -40.12
CA ASP A 516 -21.58 -20.20 -40.54
C ASP A 516 -22.64 -20.79 -39.59
N VAL A 517 -23.64 -21.37 -40.23
CA VAL A 517 -24.95 -21.77 -39.71
C VAL A 517 -25.01 -23.29 -39.57
N ALA A 518 -25.53 -23.73 -38.41
CA ALA A 518 -26.24 -25.00 -38.15
C ALA A 518 -25.41 -26.32 -38.21
N THR A 519 -25.66 -27.40 -37.45
CA THR A 519 -26.91 -27.89 -36.82
C THR A 519 -26.63 -29.10 -35.91
N SER A 520 -27.46 -29.26 -34.86
CA SER A 520 -27.97 -30.51 -34.22
C SER A 520 -27.02 -31.47 -33.47
N GLY A 521 -27.36 -31.98 -32.26
CA GLY A 521 -28.60 -31.83 -31.49
C GLY A 521 -28.69 -32.68 -30.19
N SER A 522 -29.67 -32.26 -29.37
CA SER A 522 -30.51 -32.92 -28.32
C SER A 522 -29.90 -33.71 -27.15
N GLY A 523 -30.44 -33.71 -25.92
CA GLY A 523 -31.67 -33.12 -25.34
C GLY A 523 -31.43 -32.63 -23.90
N SER A 524 -32.35 -32.08 -23.12
CA SER A 524 -33.82 -32.11 -23.11
C SER A 524 -34.39 -30.90 -22.33
N ASP A 525 -35.56 -30.45 -22.74
CA ASP A 525 -36.41 -29.38 -22.17
C ASP A 525 -36.61 -29.38 -20.64
N SER A 526 -36.47 -28.20 -20.02
CA SER A 526 -37.61 -27.48 -19.39
C SER A 526 -37.19 -26.08 -18.88
N THR A 527 -37.86 -25.03 -19.34
CA THR A 527 -38.00 -23.72 -18.65
C THR A 527 -39.47 -23.31 -18.70
N PRO A 528 -39.97 -22.27 -17.99
CA PRO A 528 -39.33 -21.38 -17.00
C PRO A 528 -40.19 -21.20 -15.72
N PHE A 529 -39.75 -20.34 -14.79
CA PHE A 529 -40.39 -19.83 -13.56
C PHE A 529 -39.94 -20.47 -12.24
N GLY A 530 -39.00 -19.78 -11.59
CA GLY A 530 -38.67 -19.93 -10.18
C GLY A 530 -37.74 -18.81 -9.75
N CYS A 531 -38.30 -17.72 -9.21
CA CYS A 531 -37.53 -16.71 -8.50
C CYS A 531 -36.90 -17.35 -7.26
N THR A 532 -35.58 -17.42 -7.20
CA THR A 532 -34.86 -17.72 -5.97
C THR A 532 -34.44 -16.39 -5.34
N THR A 533 -35.08 -16.05 -4.23
CA THR A 533 -34.66 -15.01 -3.28
C THR A 533 -33.26 -15.36 -2.74
N GLY A 534 -32.30 -14.45 -2.96
CA GLY A 534 -30.94 -14.53 -2.43
C GLY A 534 -30.88 -14.27 -0.93
N ARG A 535 -29.93 -14.93 -0.26
CA ARG A 535 -29.54 -14.74 1.13
C ARG A 535 -28.73 -13.43 1.30
N PRO A 536 -28.66 -12.84 2.51
CA PRO A 536 -27.82 -11.68 2.79
C PRO A 536 -26.33 -12.08 2.67
N GLY A 537 -25.52 -11.28 1.97
CA GLY A 537 -24.07 -11.51 1.82
C GLY A 537 -23.56 -12.01 0.46
N ALA A 538 -24.33 -11.84 -0.63
CA ALA A 538 -23.81 -12.07 -1.99
C ALA A 538 -23.47 -10.72 -2.67
N PRO A 539 -22.34 -10.62 -3.41
CA PRO A 539 -22.03 -9.44 -4.21
C PRO A 539 -23.09 -9.25 -5.30
N VAL A 540 -23.45 -7.99 -5.50
CA VAL A 540 -24.54 -7.43 -6.31
C VAL A 540 -24.85 -8.20 -7.60
N ASP A 541 -26.13 -8.56 -7.79
CA ASP A 541 -26.68 -9.04 -9.07
C ASP A 541 -26.61 -7.91 -10.12
N PRO A 542 -25.79 -8.04 -11.20
CA PRO A 542 -25.59 -6.98 -12.18
C PRO A 542 -26.83 -6.68 -13.04
N VAL A 543 -27.90 -7.46 -12.91
CA VAL A 543 -29.14 -7.27 -13.69
C VAL A 543 -30.06 -6.23 -13.05
N LEU A 544 -29.98 -5.99 -11.73
CA LEU A 544 -30.90 -5.10 -11.02
C LEU A 544 -30.70 -3.61 -11.35
N PRO A 545 -29.46 -3.07 -11.39
CA PRO A 545 -29.22 -1.67 -11.78
C PRO A 545 -29.68 -1.38 -13.21
N GLY A 546 -29.50 -2.33 -14.13
CA GLY A 546 -29.92 -2.22 -15.53
C GLY A 546 -31.44 -2.15 -15.72
N LEU A 547 -32.21 -2.91 -14.92
CA LEU A 547 -33.67 -2.89 -14.97
C LEU A 547 -34.26 -1.60 -14.36
N VAL A 548 -33.64 -1.05 -13.32
CA VAL A 548 -34.05 0.22 -12.70
C VAL A 548 -33.81 1.39 -13.66
N LEU A 549 -32.68 1.43 -14.36
CA LEU A 549 -32.38 2.46 -15.37
C LEU A 549 -33.34 2.38 -16.57
N MET A 550 -33.69 1.16 -17.02
CA MET A 550 -34.69 0.96 -18.08
C MET A 550 -36.10 1.39 -17.67
N ALA A 551 -36.49 1.15 -16.41
CA ALA A 551 -37.79 1.57 -15.88
C ALA A 551 -37.89 3.10 -15.74
N LEU A 552 -36.82 3.76 -15.30
CA LEU A 552 -36.74 5.23 -15.19
C LEU A 552 -36.73 5.91 -16.57
N ALA A 553 -36.01 5.34 -17.55
CA ALA A 553 -36.05 5.80 -18.94
C ALA A 553 -37.47 5.66 -19.55
N GLY A 554 -38.18 4.56 -19.26
CA GLY A 554 -39.57 4.35 -19.68
C GLY A 554 -40.57 5.32 -19.04
N LEU A 555 -40.38 5.67 -17.76
CA LEU A 555 -41.18 6.67 -17.04
C LEU A 555 -40.93 8.09 -17.57
N TRP A 556 -39.68 8.43 -17.90
CA TRP A 556 -39.33 9.73 -18.49
C TRP A 556 -39.88 9.88 -19.91
N ALA A 557 -39.84 8.81 -20.72
CA ALA A 557 -40.45 8.78 -22.05
C ALA A 557 -41.99 8.94 -22.01
N ARG A 558 -42.68 8.31 -21.04
CA ARG A 558 -44.14 8.49 -20.87
C ARG A 558 -44.54 9.88 -20.40
N LYS A 559 -43.71 10.54 -19.58
CA LYS A 559 -43.97 11.92 -19.12
C LYS A 559 -43.83 12.95 -20.24
N ARG A 560 -43.03 12.66 -21.28
CA ARG A 560 -42.84 13.55 -22.44
C ARG A 560 -43.97 13.47 -23.48
N THR A 561 -44.69 12.35 -23.55
CA THR A 561 -45.82 12.17 -24.48
C THR A 561 -47.17 12.69 -23.97
N GLN A 562 -47.27 13.16 -22.72
CA GLN A 562 -48.52 13.71 -22.17
C GLN A 562 -48.62 15.25 -22.19
N ASN A 563 -47.58 15.95 -22.67
CA ASN A 563 -47.55 17.42 -22.74
C ASN A 563 -47.55 17.95 -24.18
N GLU A 564 -48.46 17.45 -25.03
CA GLU A 564 -48.86 18.19 -26.24
C GLU A 564 -50.20 18.92 -26.01
N PRO A 565 -50.28 20.23 -26.32
CA PRO A 565 -51.49 21.01 -26.13
C PRO A 565 -52.53 20.73 -27.22
N VAL A 566 -53.76 20.40 -26.79
CA VAL A 566 -54.95 20.31 -27.65
C VAL A 566 -55.34 21.71 -28.14
N ASN A 567 -55.11 21.99 -29.43
CA ASN A 567 -55.73 23.10 -30.14
C ASN A 567 -57.22 22.77 -30.39
N ASN A 568 -58.13 23.47 -29.70
CA ASN A 568 -59.55 23.48 -30.06
C ASN A 568 -59.88 24.79 -30.79
N SER A 569 -60.20 24.65 -32.07
CA SER A 569 -60.90 25.63 -32.90
C SER A 569 -62.41 25.41 -32.80
N VAL A 570 -63.15 26.37 -32.24
CA VAL A 570 -64.36 27.04 -32.77
C VAL A 570 -64.57 28.32 -31.98
#